data_AF-A0A2T1F927-F1
#
_entry.id   AF-A0A2T1F927-F1
#
_cell.length_a   1.000
_cell.length_b   1.000
_cell.length_c   1.000
_cell.angle_alpha   90.00
_cell.angle_beta   90.00
_cell.angle_gamma   90.00
#
_symmetry.space_group_name_H-M   'P 1'
#
loop_
_entity.id
_entity.type
_entity.pdbx_description
1 polymer ?
#
loop_
_entity_poly.entity_id
_entity_poly.type
_entity_poly.pdbx_seq_one_letter_code
_entity_poly.pdbx_strand_id
1 'polypeptide(L)' 'AWSTWKNLKKDWNHLQRLHQIPCHRCDFFTGEYNLKCAVHPYKAFNEEAIGCMDYQPKK' A
#
# COMPACT_ATOMS: atom_id res chain seq x y z
N ALA A 1 -17.96 16.81 -19.86
CA ALA A 1 -16.73 17.44 -19.35
C ALA A 1 -16.62 17.45 -17.81
N TRP A 2 -17.68 17.71 -17.04
CA TRP A 2 -17.60 17.73 -15.57
C TRP A 2 -17.45 16.35 -14.90
N SER A 3 -18.14 15.33 -15.43
CA SER A 3 -18.06 13.94 -14.95
C SER A 3 -16.67 13.33 -15.15
N THR A 4 -16.00 13.62 -16.26
CA THR A 4 -14.64 13.15 -16.54
C THR A 4 -13.63 13.75 -15.58
N TRP A 5 -13.72 15.06 -15.28
CA TRP A 5 -12.85 15.72 -14.31
C TRP A 5 -13.01 15.16 -12.88
N LYS A 6 -14.25 14.88 -12.47
CA LYS A 6 -14.53 14.26 -11.17
C LYS A 6 -13.89 12.89 -10.99
N ASN A 7 -13.96 12.05 -12.03
CA ASN A 7 -13.35 10.71 -11.98
C ASN A 7 -11.82 10.80 -11.89
N LEU A 8 -11.18 11.65 -12.71
CA LEU A 8 -9.74 11.88 -12.64
C LEU A 8 -9.27 12.34 -11.25
N LYS A 9 -10.00 13.27 -10.63
CA LYS A 9 -9.69 13.74 -9.27
C LYS A 9 -9.81 12.61 -8.24
N LYS A 10 -10.83 11.75 -8.37
CA LYS A 10 -11.04 10.60 -7.49
C LYS A 10 -9.91 9.58 -7.64
N ASP A 11 -9.53 9.24 -8.86
CA ASP A 11 -8.47 8.29 -9.16
C ASP A 11 -7.12 8.79 -8.64
N TRP A 12 -6.83 10.09 -8.81
CA TRP A 12 -5.65 10.72 -8.25
C TRP A 12 -5.58 10.61 -6.73
N ASN A 13 -6.68 10.93 -6.04
CA ASN A 13 -6.75 10.80 -4.58
C ASN A 13 -6.57 9.34 -4.12
N HIS A 14 -7.09 8.37 -4.88
CA HIS A 14 -6.90 6.96 -4.59
C HIS A 14 -5.43 6.53 -4.74
N LEU A 15 -4.74 6.96 -5.80
CA LEU A 15 -3.31 6.71 -5.97
C LEU A 15 -2.47 7.31 -4.83
N GLN A 16 -2.80 8.54 -4.41
CA GLN A 16 -2.17 9.18 -3.26
C GLN A 16 -2.37 8.39 -1.97
N ARG A 17 -3.53 7.75 -1.79
CA ARG A 17 -3.79 6.87 -0.65
C ARG A 17 -2.96 5.58 -0.72
N LEU A 18 -2.88 4.93 -1.89
CA LEU A 18 -2.08 3.71 -2.06
C LEU A 18 -0.58 3.95 -1.83
N HIS A 19 -0.04 5.12 -2.18
CA HIS A 19 1.35 5.50 -1.90
C HIS A 19 1.68 5.59 -0.40
N GLN A 20 0.68 5.66 0.49
CA GLN A 20 0.90 5.64 1.94
C GLN A 20 1.22 4.24 2.47
N ILE A 21 1.04 3.18 1.67
CA ILE A 21 1.31 1.81 2.10
C ILE A 21 2.83 1.58 2.14
N PRO A 22 3.42 1.27 3.32
CA PRO A 22 4.87 1.27 3.48
C PRO A 22 5.52 -0.08 3.14
N CYS A 23 4.74 -1.12 2.78
CA CYS A 23 5.17 -2.51 2.72
C CYS A 23 6.45 -2.76 1.91
N HIS A 24 6.61 -2.16 0.73
CA HIS A 24 7.78 -2.37 -0.12
C HIS A 24 9.12 -1.96 0.52
N ARG A 25 9.08 -1.08 1.53
CA ARG A 25 10.26 -0.60 2.29
C ARG A 25 10.41 -1.28 3.65
N CYS A 26 9.60 -2.30 3.93
CA CYS A 26 9.58 -2.98 5.22
C CYS A 26 10.62 -4.11 5.26
N ASP A 27 11.26 -4.34 6.41
CA ASP A 27 12.23 -5.44 6.60
C ASP A 27 11.58 -6.82 6.46
N PHE A 28 10.29 -6.93 6.80
CA PHE A 28 9.49 -8.15 6.65
C PHE A 28 8.96 -8.38 5.21
N PHE A 29 9.29 -7.51 4.26
CA PHE A 29 8.90 -7.69 2.85
C PHE A 29 9.80 -8.70 2.17
N THR A 30 9.18 -9.78 1.70
CA THR A 30 9.84 -10.96 1.10
C THR A 30 10.13 -10.81 -0.40
N GLY A 31 9.39 -9.95 -1.12
CA GLY A 31 9.47 -9.86 -2.58
C GLY A 31 8.68 -10.92 -3.35
N GLU A 32 8.05 -11.89 -2.67
CA GLU A 32 7.33 -12.98 -3.33
C GLU A 32 5.83 -12.69 -3.50
N TYR A 33 5.25 -13.20 -4.60
CA TYR A 33 3.82 -13.02 -4.89
C TYR A 33 2.92 -13.76 -3.89
N ASN A 34 3.29 -14.99 -3.52
CA ASN A 34 2.48 -15.87 -2.68
C ASN A 34 2.54 -15.49 -1.19
N LEU A 35 3.70 -15.01 -0.73
CA LEU A 35 3.90 -14.58 0.64
C LEU A 35 4.49 -13.19 0.61
N LYS A 36 3.67 -12.14 0.67
CA LYS A 36 4.11 -10.75 0.51
C LYS A 36 4.83 -10.19 1.74
N CYS A 37 4.45 -10.63 2.93
CA CYS A 37 4.99 -10.17 4.21
C CYS A 37 5.01 -11.34 5.20
N ALA A 38 6.10 -11.48 5.95
CA ALA A 38 6.23 -12.56 6.93
C ALA A 38 5.30 -12.40 8.15
N VAL A 39 4.91 -11.17 8.50
CA VAL A 39 4.07 -10.86 9.67
C VAL A 39 2.58 -10.79 9.31
N HIS A 40 2.25 -10.13 8.19
CA HIS A 40 0.87 -9.97 7.71
C HIS A 40 0.74 -10.38 6.23
N PRO A 41 0.74 -11.69 5.91
CA PRO A 41 0.69 -12.18 4.52
C PRO A 41 -0.47 -11.62 3.69
N TYR A 42 -1.65 -11.49 4.31
CA TYR A 42 -2.89 -11.10 3.62
C TYR A 42 -3.17 -9.58 3.64
N LYS A 43 -2.56 -8.83 4.56
CA LYS A 43 -2.78 -7.38 4.68
C LYS A 43 -1.75 -6.56 3.89
N ALA A 44 -0.60 -7.14 3.59
CA ALA A 44 0.46 -6.43 2.85
C ALA A 44 -0.04 -5.95 1.48
N PHE A 45 0.35 -4.72 1.12
CA PHE A 45 -0.05 -4.03 -0.12
C PHE A 45 -1.56 -3.73 -0.25
N ASN A 46 -2.32 -3.77 0.85
CA ASN A 46 -3.69 -3.28 0.92
C ASN A 46 -3.78 -1.97 1.72
N GLU A 47 -4.88 -1.22 1.58
CA GLU A 47 -5.11 0.02 2.34
C GLU A 47 -5.10 -0.21 3.87
N GLU A 48 -5.40 -1.43 4.33
CA GLU A 48 -5.29 -1.81 5.76
C GLU A 48 -3.86 -1.75 6.30
N ALA A 49 -2.84 -1.78 5.43
CA ALA A 49 -1.44 -1.65 5.83
C ALA A 49 -0.98 -0.19 5.99
N ILE A 50 -1.84 0.79 5.70
CA ILE A 50 -1.56 2.20 6.00
C ILE A 50 -1.48 2.35 7.52
N GLY A 51 -0.33 2.77 8.04
CA GLY A 51 -0.09 2.84 9.49
C GLY A 51 0.15 1.47 10.14
N CYS A 52 0.64 0.48 9.39
CA CYS A 52 1.01 -0.83 9.93
C CYS A 52 1.93 -0.71 11.16
N MET A 53 1.48 -1.24 12.31
CA MET A 53 2.19 -1.15 13.59
C MET A 53 3.48 -1.96 13.64
N ASP A 54 3.58 -3.01 12.81
CA ASP A 54 4.76 -3.86 12.71
C ASP A 54 5.74 -3.38 11.64
N TYR A 55 5.51 -2.19 11.04
CA TYR A 55 6.42 -1.65 10.04
C TYR A 55 7.81 -1.41 10.62
N GLN A 56 8.81 -2.02 10.00
CA GLN A 56 10.22 -1.77 10.29
C GLN A 56 10.92 -1.38 8.98
N PRO A 57 11.61 -0.24 8.91
CA PRO A 57 12.32 0.15 7.70
C PRO A 57 13.46 -0.83 7.40
N LYS A 58 13.64 -1.19 6.14
CA LYS A 58 14.82 -1.95 5.68
C LYS A 58 16.10 -1.19 6.06
N LYS A 59 17.10 -1.95 6.52
CA LYS A 59 18.44 -1.44 6.81
C LYS A 59 19.22 -1.12 5.53
#